data_AF-A0A1D6PYY6-F1
#
_entry.id   AF-A0A1D6PYY6-F1
#
_cell.length_a   1.000
_cell.length_b   1.000
_cell.length_c   1.000
_cell.angle_alpha   90.00
_cell.angle_beta   90.00
_cell.angle_gamma   90.00
#
_symmetry.space_group_name_H-M   'P 1'
#
loop_
_entity.id
_entity.type
_entity.pdbx_description
1 polymer ?
#
loop_
_entity_poly.entity_id
_entity_poly.type
_entity_poly.pdbx_seq_one_letter_code
_entity_poly.pdbx_strand_id
1 'polypeptide(L)' 'MGVAVGNLSMEEKQIQQNIQMSINFLVSLLKKNWQNVRCLYIKSTMGKPFRIF' A
#
# COMPACT_ATOMS: atom_id res chain seq x y z
N MET A 1 -6.07 -3.03 -8.61
CA MET A 1 -7.02 -2.56 -7.58
C MET A 1 -6.30 -1.59 -6.67
N GLY A 2 -6.91 -0.47 -6.31
CA GLY A 2 -6.35 0.50 -5.37
C GLY A 2 -7.10 0.44 -4.05
N VAL A 3 -6.37 0.55 -2.93
CA VAL A 3 -6.95 0.63 -1.59
C VAL A 3 -6.60 2.01 -1.03
N ALA A 4 -7.60 2.72 -0.53
CA ALA A 4 -7.38 3.98 0.17
C ALA A 4 -6.87 3.69 1.59
N VAL A 5 -5.64 4.14 1.89
CA VAL A 5 -4.92 3.84 3.13
C VAL A 5 -4.83 5.04 4.09
N GLY A 6 -5.28 6.22 3.67
CA GLY A 6 -5.33 7.41 4.51
C GLY A 6 -5.84 8.68 3.82
N ASN A 7 -5.99 9.75 4.60
CA ASN A 7 -6.41 11.08 4.16
C ASN A 7 -5.50 12.18 4.75
N LEU A 8 -5.69 13.44 4.33
CA LEU A 8 -4.89 14.60 4.77
C LEU A 8 -5.03 14.93 6.27
N SER A 9 -6.07 14.42 6.94
CA SER A 9 -6.30 14.65 8.38
C SER A 9 -5.61 13.61 9.26
N MET A 10 -5.03 12.56 8.68
CA MET A 10 -4.29 11.53 9.40
C MET A 10 -2.81 11.90 9.53
N GLU A 11 -2.19 11.49 10.64
CA GLU A 11 -0.76 11.67 10.85
C GLU A 11 0.05 10.75 9.93
N GLU A 12 1.21 11.21 9.47
CA GLU A 12 2.07 10.46 8.55
C GLU A 12 2.45 9.07 9.09
N LYS A 13 2.68 8.97 10.41
CA LYS A 13 2.99 7.70 11.08
C LYS A 13 1.84 6.70 10.98
N GLN A 14 0.60 7.18 11.11
CA GLN A 14 -0.59 6.35 10.99
C GLN A 14 -0.78 5.88 9.53
N ILE A 15 -0.53 6.75 8.56
CA ILE A 15 -0.60 6.41 7.13
C ILE A 15 0.44 5.33 6.79
N GLN A 16 1.68 5.45 7.28
CA GLN A 16 2.73 4.45 7.07
C GLN A 16 2.32 3.08 7.64
N GLN A 17 1.75 3.06 8.86
CA GLN A 17 1.29 1.84 9.50
C GLN A 17 0.13 1.20 8.71
N ASN A 18 -0.82 2.00 8.23
CA ASN A 18 -1.93 1.52 7.40
C ASN A 18 -1.44 0.94 6.06
N ILE A 19 -0.43 1.56 5.44
CA ILE A 19 0.20 1.04 4.21
C ILE A 19 0.79 -0.35 4.46
N GLN A 20 1.63 -0.50 5.49
CA GLN A 20 2.25 -1.79 5.80
C GLN A 20 1.21 -2.85 6.13
N MET A 21 0.20 -2.52 6.95
CA MET A 21 -0.86 -3.45 7.33
C MET A 21 -1.66 -3.93 6.10
N SER A 22 -2.02 -3.01 5.19
CA SER A 22 -2.76 -3.33 3.98
C SER A 22 -1.98 -4.23 3.03
N ILE A 23 -0.67 -3.97 2.86
CA ILE A 23 0.21 -4.80 2.05
C ILE A 23 0.35 -6.20 2.66
N ASN A 24 0.60 -6.27 3.97
CA ASN A 24 0.78 -7.55 4.66
C ASN A 24 -0.50 -8.40 4.64
N PHE A 25 -1.66 -7.78 4.79
CA PHE A 25 -2.95 -8.46 4.65
C PHE A 25 -3.16 -8.97 3.21
N LEU A 26 -2.85 -8.17 2.19
CA LEU A 26 -2.94 -8.62 0.80
C LEU A 26 -2.03 -9.82 0.54
N VAL A 27 -0.78 -9.75 1.03
CA VAL A 27 0.23 -10.79 0.83
C VAL A 27 -0.15 -12.10 1.55
N SER A 28 -0.80 -12.04 2.71
CA SER A 28 -1.21 -13.24 3.45
C SER A 28 -2.36 -14.00 2.75
N LEU A 29 -3.18 -13.32 1.95
CA LEU A 29 -4.24 -13.95 1.15
C LEU A 29 -3.72 -14.68 -0.10
N LEU A 30 -2.50 -14.38 -0.55
CA LEU A 30 -1.93 -14.96 -1.76
C LEU A 30 -1.24 -16.31 -1.45
N LYS A 31 -1.63 -17.36 -2.18
CA LYS A 31 -1.07 -18.72 -2.03
C LYS A 31 0.47 -18.81 -2.12
N LYS A 32 1.12 -17.87 -2.81
CA LYS A 32 2.60 -17.75 -2.90
C LYS A 32 3.14 -16.41 -2.37
N ASN A 33 2.34 -15.68 -1.58
CA ASN A 33 2.72 -14.42 -0.95
C ASN A 33 3.35 -13.43 -1.95
N TRP A 34 4.58 -12.98 -1.69
CA TRP A 34 5.31 -11.99 -2.46
C TRP A 34 5.67 -12.43 -3.88
N GLN A 35 5.74 -13.74 -4.18
CA GLN A 35 6.01 -14.20 -5.55
C GLN A 35 4.89 -13.84 -6.54
N ASN A 36 3.66 -13.67 -6.02
CA ASN A 36 2.51 -13.25 -6.80
C ASN A 36 2.40 -11.72 -6.92
N VAL A 37 3.28 -10.96 -6.26
CA VAL A 37 3.30 -9.48 -6.30
C VAL A 37 4.43 -9.02 -7.20
N ARG A 38 4.09 -8.54 -8.41
CA ARG A 38 5.07 -8.01 -9.37
C ARG A 38 5.52 -6.59 -9.06
N CYS A 39 4.55 -5.69 -8.85
CA CYS A 39 4.84 -4.30 -8.52
C CYS A 39 3.82 -3.72 -7.56
N LEU A 40 4.27 -2.81 -6.70
CA LEU A 40 3.43 -2.02 -5.81
C LEU A 40 3.68 -0.53 -6.00
N TYR A 41 2.60 0.24 -6.14
CA TYR A 41 2.66 1.68 -6.35
C TYR A 41 1.87 2.41 -5.26
N ILE A 42 2.50 3.40 -4.64
CA ILE A 42 1.81 4.39 -3.80
C ILE A 42 1.46 5.57 -4.69
N LYS A 43 0.17 5.92 -4.72
CA LYS A 43 -0.34 7.11 -5.39
C LYS A 43 -0.99 8.02 -4.37
N SER A 44 -0.67 9.31 -4.47
CA SER A 44 -1.45 10.37 -3.82
C SER A 44 -2.41 10.99 -4.82
N THR A 45 -3.45 11.67 -4.34
CA THR A 45 -4.54 12.20 -5.18
C THR A 45 -4.06 13.07 -6.35
N MET A 46 -2.99 13.85 -6.14
CA MET A 46 -2.44 14.79 -7.12
C MET A 46 -0.94 14.58 -7.38
N GLY A 47 -0.32 13.55 -6.81
CA GLY A 47 1.12 13.32 -6.91
C GLY A 47 1.50 12.24 -7.90
N LYS A 48 2.79 12.20 -8.23
CA LYS A 48 3.35 11.16 -9.08
C LYS A 48 3.34 9.80 -8.34
N PRO A 49 3.10 8.68 -9.05
CA PRO A 49 3.18 7.35 -8.45
C PRO A 49 4.62 7.03 -8.01
N PHE A 50 4.78 6.52 -6.80
CA PHE A 50 6.05 5.99 -6.30
C PHE A 50 6.01 4.46 -6.30
N ARG A 51 7.02 3.83 -6.92
CA ARG A 51 7.14 2.36 -6.96
C ARG A 51 7.92 1.87 -5.75
N ILE A 52 7.36 0.93 -4.99
CA ILE A 52 8.03 0.29 -3.85
C ILE A 52 8.72 -1.02 -4.30
N PHE A 53 8.06 -1.77 -5.18
CA PHE A 53 8.55 -3.01 -5.79
C PHE A 53 8.20 -2.97 -7.28
#